data_AF-A0A9E3S4K5-F1
#
_entry.id   AF-A0A9E3S4K5-F1
#
_cell.length_a   1.000
_cell.length_b   1.000
_cell.length_c   1.000
_cell.angle_alpha   90.00
_cell.angle_beta   90.00
_cell.angle_gamma   90.00
#
_symmetry.space_group_name_H-M   'P 1'
#
loop_
_entity.id
_entity.type
_entity.pdbx_description
1 polymer ?
#
loop_
_entity_poly.entity_id
_entity_poly.type
_entity_poly.pdbx_seq_one_letter_code
_entity_poly.pdbx_strand_id
1 'polypeptide(L)' 'MRRALLPFLVVVLVAACSKQEPPAPPAALPEVNDANCHPDALKAMPDDANRKKFAGLCLRRGSLKKGSDQGLKP' A
#
# COMPACT_ATOMS: atom_id res chain seq x y z
N MET A 1 -6.92 27.47 -35.27
CA MET A 1 -7.65 27.39 -33.99
C MET A 1 -7.59 25.97 -33.41
N ARG A 2 -6.44 25.49 -32.91
CA ARG A 2 -6.29 24.13 -32.32
C ARG A 2 -5.15 24.05 -31.30
N ARG A 3 -5.07 24.99 -30.36
CA ARG A 3 -3.97 25.01 -29.36
C ARG A 3 -4.43 25.41 -27.95
N ALA A 4 -5.69 25.19 -27.61
CA ALA A 4 -6.23 25.54 -26.29
C ALA A 4 -7.00 24.39 -25.60
N LEU A 5 -6.88 23.14 -26.09
CA LEU A 5 -7.57 21.98 -25.52
C LEU A 5 -6.68 21.09 -24.62
N LEU A 6 -5.37 21.24 -24.70
CA LEU A 6 -4.40 20.43 -23.95
C LEU A 6 -4.39 20.66 -22.42
N PRO A 7 -4.50 21.89 -21.88
CA PRO A 7 -4.36 22.08 -20.43
C PRO A 7 -5.58 21.57 -19.65
N PHE A 8 -6.78 21.56 -20.25
CA PHE A 8 -8.00 21.10 -19.60
C PHE A 8 -8.05 19.58 -19.42
N LEU A 9 -7.49 18.81 -20.36
CA LEU A 9 -7.48 17.35 -20.29
C LEU A 9 -6.63 16.82 -19.12
N VAL A 10 -5.51 17.50 -18.82
CA VAL A 10 -4.57 17.09 -17.77
C VAL A 10 -5.22 17.21 -16.38
N VAL A 11 -6.00 18.27 -16.13
CA VAL A 11 -6.65 18.48 -14.82
C VAL A 11 -7.70 17.41 -14.53
N VAL A 12 -8.47 16.98 -15.54
CA VAL A 12 -9.49 15.93 -15.39
C VAL A 12 -8.87 14.57 -15.10
N LEU A 13 -7.74 14.25 -15.74
CA LEU A 13 -7.01 13.00 -15.53
C LEU A 13 -6.43 12.90 -14.10
N VAL A 14 -5.95 14.01 -13.53
CA VAL A 14 -5.39 14.02 -12.17
C VAL A 14 -6.48 13.85 -11.10
N ALA A 15 -7.66 14.45 -11.29
CA ALA A 15 -8.78 14.31 -10.34
C ALA A 15 -9.37 12.88 -10.32
N ALA A 16 -9.28 12.14 -11.44
CA ALA A 16 -9.74 10.75 -11.52
C ALA A 16 -8.85 9.75 -10.78
N CYS A 17 -7.57 10.09 -10.53
CA CYS A 17 -6.67 9.25 -9.73
C CYS A 17 -6.92 9.34 -8.22
N SER A 18 -7.72 10.31 -7.76
CA SER A 18 -7.97 10.57 -6.34
C SER A 18 -9.35 10.09 -5.88
N LYS A 19 -9.80 8.94 -6.39
CA LYS A 19 -10.92 8.19 -5.80
C LYS A 19 -10.48 7.58 -4.47
N GLN A 20 -10.26 8.44 -3.48
CA GLN A 20 -10.04 8.04 -2.09
C GLN A 20 -11.42 7.66 -1.54
N GLU A 21 -11.76 6.37 -1.56
CA GLU A 21 -12.87 5.88 -0.74
C GLU A 21 -12.63 6.32 0.71
N PRO A 22 -13.67 6.75 1.45
CA PRO A 22 -13.53 7.10 2.85
C PRO A 22 -12.88 5.91 3.58
N PRO A 23 -11.76 6.12 4.30
CA PRO A 23 -11.11 5.03 4.98
C PRO A 23 -12.12 4.43 5.97
N ALA A 24 -12.40 3.14 5.82
CA ALA A 24 -13.08 2.39 6.85
C ALA A 24 -12.35 2.63 8.19
N PRO A 25 -13.06 2.66 9.32
CA PRO A 25 -12.42 2.81 10.64
C PRO A 25 -11.24 1.83 10.73
N PRO A 26 -10.02 2.32 11.06
CA PRO A 26 -8.87 1.45 11.04
C PRO A 26 -9.08 0.34 12.06
N ALA A 27 -9.20 -0.89 11.59
CA ALA A 27 -9.04 -2.05 12.45
C ALA A 27 -7.68 -1.91 13.14
N ALA A 28 -7.65 -2.08 14.46
CA ALA A 28 -6.41 -1.99 15.22
C ALA A 28 -5.41 -3.00 14.62
N LEU A 29 -4.24 -2.51 14.22
CA LEU A 29 -3.19 -3.36 13.68
C LEU A 29 -2.76 -4.36 14.76
N PRO A 30 -2.48 -5.63 14.40
CA PRO A 30 -1.96 -6.61 15.35
C PRO A 30 -0.63 -6.15 15.96
N GLU A 31 -0.24 -6.77 17.07
CA GLU A 31 1.07 -6.53 17.66
C GLU A 31 2.20 -7.05 16.74
N VAL A 32 3.29 -6.28 16.61
CA VAL A 32 4.43 -6.64 15.75
C VAL A 32 5.37 -7.59 16.50
N ASN A 33 5.08 -8.88 16.44
CA ASN A 33 5.86 -9.97 17.05
C ASN A 33 6.01 -11.16 16.10
N ASP A 34 6.80 -12.17 16.47
CA ASP A 34 7.09 -13.30 15.56
C ASP A 34 5.86 -14.18 15.30
N ALA A 35 4.89 -14.18 16.22
CA ALA A 35 3.62 -14.89 16.04
C ALA A 35 2.70 -14.21 14.99
N ASN A 36 2.86 -12.91 14.75
CA ASN A 36 2.06 -12.17 13.77
C ASN A 36 2.85 -11.80 12.51
N CYS A 37 4.18 -11.81 12.57
CA CYS A 37 5.09 -11.45 11.47
C CYS A 37 5.54 -12.65 10.63
N HIS A 38 4.58 -13.46 10.17
CA HIS A 38 4.82 -14.55 9.23
C HIS A 38 3.87 -14.47 8.02
N PRO A 39 4.22 -15.11 6.88
CA PRO A 39 3.46 -14.98 5.63
C PRO A 39 1.98 -15.34 5.76
N ASP A 40 1.63 -16.35 6.55
CA ASP A 40 0.24 -16.80 6.67
C ASP A 40 -0.62 -15.84 7.50
N ALA A 41 -0.06 -15.21 8.54
CA ALA A 41 -0.74 -14.14 9.28
C ALA A 41 -0.99 -12.93 8.37
N LEU A 42 -0.03 -12.55 7.52
CA LEU A 42 -0.21 -11.48 6.55
C LEU A 42 -1.30 -11.81 5.51
N LYS A 43 -1.33 -13.04 4.99
CA LYS A 43 -2.36 -13.48 4.03
C LYS A 43 -3.76 -13.49 4.65
N ALA A 44 -3.87 -13.77 5.94
CA ALA A 44 -5.15 -13.73 6.66
C ALA A 44 -5.68 -12.30 6.88
N MET A 45 -4.83 -11.27 6.74
CA MET A 45 -5.29 -9.88 6.79
C MET A 45 -6.05 -9.51 5.51
N PRO A 46 -7.11 -8.67 5.61
CA PRO A 46 -7.79 -8.09 4.45
C PRO A 46 -6.81 -7.47 3.45
N ASP A 47 -7.15 -7.51 2.16
CA ASP A 47 -6.34 -6.85 1.12
C ASP A 47 -6.56 -5.33 1.10
N ASP A 48 -6.03 -4.68 2.12
CA ASP A 48 -6.18 -3.25 2.33
C ASP A 48 -4.84 -2.56 2.61
N ALA A 49 -4.93 -1.25 2.85
CA ALA A 49 -3.78 -0.43 3.22
C ALA A 49 -3.15 -0.86 4.57
N ASN A 50 -3.93 -1.48 5.46
CA ASN A 50 -3.47 -1.94 6.77
C ASN A 50 -2.55 -3.15 6.63
N ARG A 51 -2.85 -4.10 5.73
CA ARG A 51 -1.95 -5.22 5.45
C ARG A 51 -0.59 -4.77 4.93
N LYS A 52 -0.56 -3.81 4.00
CA LYS A 52 0.71 -3.23 3.50
C LYS A 52 1.49 -2.53 4.60
N LYS A 53 0.79 -1.74 5.43
CA LYS A 53 1.38 -1.05 6.58
C LYS A 53 1.97 -2.03 7.60
N PHE A 54 1.24 -3.11 7.91
CA PHE A 54 1.67 -4.15 8.84
C PHE A 54 2.83 -4.99 8.31
N ALA A 55 2.77 -5.42 7.05
CA ALA A 55 3.89 -6.09 6.39
C ALA A 55 5.17 -5.24 6.42
N GLY A 56 5.05 -3.93 6.17
CA GLY A 56 6.16 -2.99 6.29
C GLY A 56 6.75 -2.90 7.71
N LEU A 57 5.93 -3.00 8.75
CA LEU A 57 6.39 -3.05 10.15
C LEU A 57 7.18 -4.34 10.42
N CYS A 58 6.65 -5.48 10.00
CA CYS A 58 7.30 -6.78 10.16
C CYS A 58 8.61 -6.90 9.36
N LEU A 59 8.70 -6.27 8.18
CA LEU A 59 9.96 -6.17 7.41
C LEU A 59 11.01 -5.37 8.16
N ARG A 60 10.65 -4.23 8.76
CA ARG A 60 11.58 -3.41 9.57
C ARG A 60 12.09 -4.12 10.82
N ARG A 61 11.30 -5.04 11.39
CA ARG A 61 11.72 -5.90 12.51
C ARG A 61 12.78 -6.92 12.09
N GLY A 62 12.89 -7.23 10.80
CA GLY A 62 13.79 -8.27 10.27
C GLY A 62 13.21 -9.69 10.34
N SER A 63 12.01 -9.87 10.88
CA SER A 63 11.29 -11.16 10.94
C SER A 63 10.86 -11.65 9.55
N LEU A 64 10.61 -10.74 8.62
CA LEU A 64 10.33 -11.07 7.23
C LEU A 64 11.60 -10.93 6.40
N LYS A 65 12.16 -12.06 5.95
CA LYS A 65 13.24 -12.05 4.95
C LYS A 65 12.68 -11.54 3.62
N LYS A 66 13.32 -10.53 3.06
CA LYS A 66 13.05 -10.05 1.70
C LYS A 66 13.25 -11.22 0.73
N GLY A 67 12.21 -11.57 -0.03
CA GLY A 67 12.34 -12.54 -1.13
C GLY A 67 13.32 -12.02 -2.18
N SER A 68 14.11 -12.92 -2.74
CA SER A 68 15.22 -12.62 -3.67
C SER A 68 14.81 -11.83 -4.93
N ASP A 69 13.51 -11.72 -5.21
CA ASP A 69 12.98 -11.15 -6.46
C ASP A 69 12.56 -9.68 -6.36
N GLN A 70 12.59 -9.06 -5.17
CA GLN A 70 12.30 -7.62 -5.06
C GLN A 70 13.56 -6.80 -5.30
N GLY A 71 13.88 -6.62 -6.58
CA GLY A 71 14.84 -5.63 -7.07
C GLY A 71 14.50 -4.24 -6.52
N LEU A 72 15.13 -3.88 -5.40
CA LEU A 72 15.20 -2.51 -4.92
C LEU A 72 16.45 -1.94 -5.57
N LYS A 73 16.30 -1.40 -6.77
CA LYS A 73 17.33 -0.57 -7.36
C LYS A 73 17.29 0.78 -6.60
N PRO A 74 18.45 1.28 -6.11
CA PRO A 74 18.52 2.52 -5.35
C PRO A 74 17.95 3.71 -6.12
#